data_AF-X0WXN3-F1
#
_entry.id   AF-X0WXN3-F1
#
_cell.length_a   1.000
_cell.length_b   1.000
_cell.length_c   1.000
_cell.angle_alpha   90.00
_cell.angle_beta   90.00
_cell.angle_gamma   90.00
#
_symmetry.space_group_name_H-M   'P 1'
#
loop_
_entity.id
_entity.type
_entity.pdbx_description
1 polymer ?
#
loop_
_entity_poly.entity_id
_entity_poly.type
_entity_poly.pdbx_seq_one_letter_code
_entity_poly.pdbx_strand_id
1 'polypeptide(L)'
;GTTQIGIVIFLNDYYLQSYTIYEKELFMKTIIDYITCFQNDDLKLLTLNFKLGSGVAPLSIYLIKEIYDTFKTRKSLKVYLINESNSSKIRIQDKNRGIKTKHEASALILAMRKGFEVNQENYYEIIKQKKFLKIKNFERDESFLEDFKERERKVKEIIDRLINDDISLSNASIILE
;
A
#
# COMPACT_ATOMS: atom_id res chain seq x y z
N GLY A 1 9.03 -6.78 1.98
CA GLY A 1 9.87 -7.96 2.29
C GLY A 1 11.06 -7.50 3.12
N THR A 2 11.91 -8.41 3.59
CA THR A 2 13.09 -8.04 4.40
C THR A 2 14.16 -7.29 3.60
N THR A 3 14.28 -7.60 2.31
CA THR A 3 15.28 -7.01 1.38
C THR A 3 14.69 -6.28 0.18
N GLN A 4 13.38 -6.44 -0.06
CA GLN A 4 12.71 -5.89 -1.25
C GLN A 4 11.40 -5.21 -0.85
N ILE A 5 11.14 -4.05 -1.44
CA ILE A 5 9.96 -3.21 -1.21
C ILE A 5 9.20 -3.10 -2.53
N GLY A 6 7.95 -3.52 -2.56
CA GLY A 6 7.06 -3.23 -3.67
C GLY A 6 6.43 -1.87 -3.49
N ILE A 7 6.43 -1.04 -4.54
CA ILE A 7 5.71 0.23 -4.59
C ILE A 7 4.71 0.16 -5.73
N VAL A 8 3.52 0.66 -5.49
CA VAL A 8 2.56 1.02 -6.53
C VAL A 8 2.20 2.49 -6.33
N ILE A 9 2.13 3.21 -7.44
CA ILE A 9 1.84 4.63 -7.48
C ILE A 9 0.51 4.81 -8.19
N PHE A 10 -0.34 5.62 -7.56
CA PHE A 10 -1.64 6.04 -8.11
C PHE A 10 -1.65 7.55 -8.22
N LEU A 11 -2.22 8.06 -9.31
CA LEU A 11 -2.46 9.48 -9.52
C LEU A 11 -3.95 9.69 -9.76
N ASN A 12 -4.56 10.59 -8.98
CA ASN A 12 -6.00 10.85 -9.06
C ASN A 12 -6.87 9.58 -8.99
N ASP A 13 -6.48 8.61 -8.15
CA ASP A 13 -7.17 7.32 -7.93
C ASP A 13 -6.96 6.27 -9.05
N TYR A 14 -6.17 6.54 -10.09
CA TYR A 14 -5.88 5.61 -11.19
C TYR A 14 -4.45 5.05 -11.13
N TYR A 15 -4.23 3.85 -11.65
CA TYR A 15 -2.94 3.18 -11.61
C TYR A 15 -1.96 3.93 -12.51
N LEU A 16 -0.79 4.28 -11.98
CA LEU A 16 0.24 4.95 -12.75
C LEU A 16 1.40 4.01 -13.07
N GLN A 17 1.97 3.41 -12.04
CA GLN A 17 3.18 2.60 -12.19
C GLN A 17 3.45 1.76 -10.94
N SER A 18 4.23 0.69 -11.11
CA SER A 18 4.76 -0.12 -10.01
C SER A 18 6.25 -0.41 -10.13
N TYR A 19 6.89 -0.61 -8.98
CA TYR A 19 8.32 -0.87 -8.87
C TYR A 19 8.64 -1.85 -7.75
N THR A 20 9.75 -2.56 -7.92
CA THR A 20 10.42 -3.27 -6.84
C THR A 20 11.73 -2.56 -6.52
N ILE A 21 11.81 -2.06 -5.29
CA ILE A 21 12.98 -1.39 -4.75
C ILE A 21 13.81 -2.38 -3.93
N TYR A 22 15.11 -2.42 -4.21
CA TYR A 22 16.08 -3.32 -3.60
C TYR A 22 16.93 -2.63 -2.53
N GLU A 23 17.02 -1.30 -2.57
CA GLU A 23 17.79 -0.47 -1.64
C GLU A 23 16.86 0.55 -0.97
N LYS A 24 16.90 0.66 0.36
CA LYS A 24 15.93 1.47 1.11
C LYS A 24 16.06 2.95 0.79
N GLU A 25 17.28 3.38 0.49
CA GLU A 25 17.66 4.74 0.13
C GLU A 25 16.96 5.19 -1.16
N LEU A 26 16.70 4.26 -2.08
CA LEU A 26 15.99 4.53 -3.33
C LEU A 26 14.48 4.74 -3.13
N PHE A 27 13.92 4.32 -2.00
CA PHE A 27 12.50 4.46 -1.71
C PHE A 27 12.07 5.93 -1.69
N MET A 28 12.70 6.72 -0.82
CA MET A 28 12.37 8.13 -0.68
C MET A 28 12.71 8.92 -1.94
N LYS A 29 13.85 8.62 -2.56
CA LYS A 29 14.23 9.23 -3.85
C LYS A 29 13.15 9.04 -4.91
N THR A 30 12.69 7.81 -5.11
CA THR A 30 11.64 7.50 -6.09
C THR A 30 10.37 8.33 -5.82
N ILE A 31 9.92 8.39 -4.56
CA ILE A 31 8.73 9.17 -4.19
C ILE A 31 8.92 10.67 -4.47
N ILE A 32 10.09 11.22 -4.13
CA ILE A 32 10.42 12.63 -4.35
C ILE A 32 10.45 12.95 -5.85
N ASP A 33 11.05 12.09 -6.67
CA ASP A 33 11.11 12.27 -8.13
C ASP A 33 9.70 12.35 -8.72
N TYR A 34 8.80 11.47 -8.29
CA TYR A 34 7.40 11.49 -8.70
C TYR A 34 6.65 12.75 -8.29
N ILE A 35 6.81 13.17 -7.03
CA ILE A 35 6.20 14.39 -6.51
C ILE A 35 6.71 15.61 -7.29
N THR A 36 8.01 15.69 -7.55
CA THR A 36 8.63 16.80 -8.28
C THR A 36 8.14 16.84 -9.73
N CYS A 37 7.96 15.68 -10.36
CA CYS A 37 7.45 15.58 -11.72
C CYS A 37 6.00 16.07 -11.85
N PHE A 38 5.14 15.79 -10.87
CA PHE A 38 3.72 16.14 -10.92
C PHE A 38 3.36 17.46 -10.22
N GLN A 39 4.25 17.99 -9.38
CA GLN A 39 4.02 19.23 -8.66
C GLN A 39 4.78 20.37 -9.33
N ASN A 40 4.13 21.01 -10.30
CA ASN A 40 4.60 22.28 -10.87
C ASN A 40 4.54 23.41 -9.83
N ASP A 41 5.31 24.48 -10.05
CA ASP A 41 5.55 25.57 -9.09
C ASP A 41 4.30 26.37 -8.62
N ASP A 42 3.09 26.08 -9.11
CA ASP A 42 1.89 26.87 -8.80
C ASP A 42 0.95 26.24 -7.73
N LEU A 43 1.19 26.72 -6.50
CA LEU A 43 0.27 27.06 -5.40
C LEU A 43 -0.59 26.00 -4.69
N LYS A 44 -0.71 24.74 -5.15
CA LYS A 44 -1.35 23.68 -4.35
C LYS A 44 -0.52 22.41 -4.27
N LEU A 45 -0.01 22.13 -3.08
CA LEU A 45 0.72 20.89 -2.79
C LEU A 45 -0.17 19.67 -3.04
N LEU A 46 0.40 18.66 -3.70
CA LEU A 46 -0.25 17.38 -3.89
C LEU A 46 -0.63 16.77 -2.52
N THR A 47 -1.83 16.22 -2.44
CA THR A 47 -2.25 15.40 -1.29
C THR A 47 -1.52 14.07 -1.38
N LEU A 48 -0.84 13.68 -0.30
CA LEU A 48 -0.05 12.46 -0.26
C LEU A 48 -0.70 11.45 0.68
N ASN A 49 -1.04 10.28 0.13
CA ASN A 49 -1.57 9.15 0.90
C ASN A 49 -0.62 7.96 0.75
N PHE A 50 0.03 7.58 1.85
CA PHE A 50 0.91 6.41 1.89
C PHE A 50 0.18 5.24 2.54
N LYS A 51 0.15 4.08 1.88
CA LYS A 51 -0.31 2.81 2.46
C LYS A 51 0.88 1.87 2.59
N LEU A 52 1.23 1.52 3.83
CA LEU A 52 2.40 0.70 4.15
C LEU A 52 1.96 -0.62 4.77
N GLY A 53 2.52 -1.72 4.27
CA GLY A 53 2.35 -3.03 4.90
C GLY A 53 3.05 -3.10 6.26
N SER A 54 2.43 -3.78 7.23
CA SER A 54 2.97 -3.96 8.58
C SER A 54 3.68 -5.31 8.82
N GLY A 55 4.01 -6.05 7.77
CA GLY A 55 4.60 -7.39 7.85
C GLY A 55 6.06 -7.39 8.33
N VAL A 56 6.79 -6.28 8.11
CA VAL A 56 8.19 -6.11 8.54
C VAL A 56 8.29 -4.87 9.43
N ALA A 57 7.94 -5.01 10.70
CA ALA A 57 7.82 -3.88 11.64
C ALA A 57 9.01 -2.91 11.65
N PRO A 58 10.29 -3.36 11.72
CA PRO A 58 11.42 -2.43 11.70
C PRO A 58 11.50 -1.58 10.41
N LEU A 59 11.16 -2.18 9.27
CA LEU A 59 11.14 -1.48 7.99
C LEU A 59 9.97 -0.49 7.94
N SER A 60 8.76 -0.91 8.34
CA SER A 60 7.60 -0.03 8.35
C SER A 60 7.82 1.19 9.26
N ILE A 61 8.42 0.99 10.44
CA ILE A 61 8.81 2.07 11.36
C ILE A 61 9.77 3.06 10.69
N TYR A 62 10.83 2.53 10.07
CA TYR A 62 11.82 3.34 9.37
C TYR A 62 11.16 4.19 8.27
N LEU A 63 10.36 3.57 7.41
CA LEU A 63 9.70 4.28 6.31
C LEU A 63 8.71 5.35 6.79
N ILE A 64 7.93 5.07 7.84
CA ILE A 64 7.01 6.06 8.42
C ILE A 64 7.79 7.29 8.89
N LYS A 65 8.90 7.08 9.60
CA LYS A 65 9.75 8.16 10.08
C LYS A 65 10.30 8.99 8.91
N GLU A 66 10.88 8.33 7.91
CA GLU A 66 11.43 9.01 6.73
C GLU A 66 10.37 9.82 5.98
N ILE A 67 9.16 9.29 5.80
CA ILE A 67 8.04 9.99 5.15
C ILE A 67 7.68 11.25 5.94
N TYR A 68 7.49 11.13 7.26
CA TYR A 68 7.13 12.27 8.08
C TYR A 68 8.24 13.32 8.16
N ASP A 69 9.50 12.90 8.30
CA ASP A 69 10.64 13.82 8.36
C ASP A 69 10.81 14.57 7.03
N THR A 70 10.65 13.88 5.90
CA THR A 70 10.77 14.45 4.54
C THR A 70 9.61 15.40 4.21
N PHE A 71 8.39 15.06 4.62
CA PHE A 71 7.18 15.80 4.24
C PHE A 71 6.53 16.57 5.40
N LYS A 72 7.29 16.87 6.47
CA LYS A 72 6.80 17.50 7.72
C LYS A 72 6.00 18.79 7.53
N THR A 73 6.23 19.53 6.46
CA THR A 73 5.55 20.80 6.17
C THR A 73 4.24 20.62 5.40
N ARG A 74 3.94 19.41 4.91
CA ARG A 74 2.72 19.11 4.15
C ARG A 74 1.54 18.81 5.08
N LYS A 75 0.55 19.70 5.10
CA LYS A 75 -0.69 19.52 5.89
C LYS A 75 -1.56 18.35 5.41
N SER A 76 -1.49 18.01 4.13
CA SER A 76 -2.31 16.97 3.46
C SER A 76 -1.57 15.64 3.32
N LEU A 77 -0.78 15.27 4.33
CA LEU A 77 -0.09 13.99 4.42
C LEU A 77 -0.91 13.00 5.26
N LYS A 78 -1.20 11.82 4.72
CA LYS A 78 -1.75 10.71 5.49
C LYS A 78 -0.90 9.46 5.28
N VAL A 79 -0.69 8.72 6.36
CA VAL A 79 0.02 7.44 6.35
C VAL A 79 -0.86 6.39 6.99
N TYR A 80 -1.01 5.24 6.34
CA TYR A 80 -1.84 4.14 6.80
C TYR A 80 -1.01 2.86 6.93
N LEU A 81 -1.22 2.12 8.02
CA LEU A 81 -0.69 0.78 8.20
C LEU A 81 -1.71 -0.28 7.83
N ILE A 82 -1.35 -1.12 6.86
CA ILE A 82 -2.18 -2.21 6.33
C ILE A 82 -1.69 -3.55 6.87
N ASN A 83 -2.62 -4.44 7.22
CA ASN A 83 -2.28 -5.82 7.54
C ASN A 83 -1.97 -6.61 6.25
N GLU A 84 -0.78 -7.22 6.20
CA GLU A 84 -0.28 -8.02 5.06
C GLU A 84 -0.81 -9.46 5.03
N SER A 85 -1.67 -9.88 5.97
CA SER A 85 -2.23 -11.23 5.98
C SER A 85 -2.77 -11.64 4.60
N ASN A 86 -2.30 -12.78 4.10
CA ASN A 86 -2.67 -13.40 2.83
C ASN A 86 -2.33 -12.61 1.53
N SER A 87 -1.73 -11.41 1.59
CA SER A 87 -1.39 -10.66 0.36
C SER A 87 -0.31 -11.36 -0.48
N SER A 88 0.63 -12.03 0.19
CA SER A 88 1.73 -12.76 -0.46
C SER A 88 1.34 -14.12 -1.05
N LYS A 89 0.14 -14.63 -0.73
CA LYS A 89 -0.36 -15.93 -1.23
C LYS A 89 -0.97 -15.83 -2.62
N ILE A 90 -1.48 -14.65 -3.00
CA ILE A 90 -2.10 -14.40 -4.29
C ILE A 90 -0.99 -14.14 -5.31
N ARG A 91 -0.87 -15.02 -6.31
CA ARG A 91 0.17 -14.91 -7.35
C ARG A 91 -0.38 -14.18 -8.56
N ILE A 92 0.03 -12.93 -8.72
CA ILE A 92 -0.32 -12.07 -9.86
C ILE A 92 1.01 -11.59 -10.42
N GLN A 93 1.60 -12.40 -11.29
CA GLN A 93 2.76 -11.98 -12.05
C GLN A 93 2.31 -11.95 -13.49
N ASP A 94 2.15 -10.75 -14.03
CA ASP A 94 1.88 -10.55 -15.45
C ASP A 94 2.91 -9.59 -16.02
N LYS A 95 3.92 -10.18 -16.67
CA LYS A 95 5.03 -9.43 -17.28
C LYS A 95 4.55 -8.46 -18.37
N ASN A 96 3.39 -8.73 -18.97
CA ASN A 96 2.85 -7.92 -20.06
C ASN A 96 2.06 -6.70 -19.56
N ARG A 97 1.71 -6.66 -18.27
CA ARG A 97 0.80 -5.66 -17.68
C ARG A 97 1.44 -4.84 -16.54
N GLY A 98 2.75 -4.64 -16.58
CA GLY A 98 3.45 -3.73 -15.64
C GLY A 98 3.76 -4.29 -14.25
N ILE A 99 3.04 -5.30 -13.75
CA ILE A 99 3.32 -5.97 -12.45
C ILE A 99 4.35 -7.09 -12.65
N LYS A 100 5.60 -6.81 -12.30
CA LYS A 100 6.75 -7.68 -12.59
C LYS A 100 7.09 -8.62 -11.45
N THR A 101 6.77 -8.25 -10.21
CA THR A 101 7.19 -9.04 -9.04
C THR A 101 6.05 -9.31 -8.06
N LYS A 102 6.24 -10.33 -7.22
CA LYS A 102 5.33 -10.62 -6.10
C LYS A 102 5.21 -9.45 -5.11
N HIS A 103 6.21 -8.58 -5.03
CA HIS A 103 6.22 -7.45 -4.12
C HIS A 103 5.34 -6.32 -4.64
N GLU A 104 5.39 -6.05 -5.94
CA GLU A 104 4.48 -5.13 -6.62
C GLU A 104 3.04 -5.62 -6.52
N ALA A 105 2.79 -6.91 -6.81
CA ALA A 105 1.47 -7.52 -6.67
C ALA A 105 0.94 -7.40 -5.23
N SER A 106 1.79 -7.70 -4.24
CA SER A 106 1.41 -7.53 -2.84
C SER A 106 1.11 -6.06 -2.51
N ALA A 107 1.90 -5.11 -2.98
CA ALA A 107 1.67 -3.69 -2.76
C ALA A 107 0.33 -3.23 -3.38
N LEU A 108 -0.03 -3.77 -4.55
CA LEU A 108 -1.31 -3.50 -5.21
C LEU A 108 -2.49 -4.01 -4.37
N ILE A 109 -2.39 -5.24 -3.85
CA ILE A 109 -3.40 -5.82 -2.96
C ILE A 109 -3.54 -4.98 -1.69
N LEU A 110 -2.43 -4.49 -1.13
CA LEU A 110 -2.46 -3.63 0.06
C LEU A 110 -3.08 -2.26 -0.23
N ALA A 111 -2.88 -1.71 -1.42
CA ALA A 111 -3.43 -0.41 -1.81
C ALA A 111 -4.97 -0.39 -1.72
N MET A 112 -5.63 -1.50 -2.07
CA MET A 112 -7.09 -1.64 -2.04
C MET A 112 -7.66 -1.88 -0.63
N ARG A 113 -6.82 -2.22 0.36
CA ARG A 113 -7.30 -2.55 1.71
C ARG A 113 -7.49 -1.30 2.56
N LYS A 114 -8.42 -1.41 3.51
CA LYS A 114 -8.52 -0.48 4.65
C LYS A 114 -7.29 -0.58 5.55
N GLY A 115 -6.90 0.56 6.09
CA GLY A 115 -5.75 0.71 6.95
C GLY A 115 -6.04 1.51 8.20
N PHE A 116 -5.15 1.40 9.18
CA PHE A 116 -5.15 2.29 10.34
C PHE A 116 -4.29 3.50 10.03
N GLU A 117 -4.87 4.70 10.10
CA GLU A 117 -4.12 5.94 9.99
C GLU A 117 -3.13 6.05 11.16
N VAL A 118 -1.87 6.37 10.85
CA VAL A 118 -0.79 6.49 11.83
C VAL A 118 -0.14 7.86 11.71
N ASN A 119 0.22 8.44 12.84
CA ASN A 119 0.94 9.70 12.95
C ASN A 119 2.26 9.51 13.72
N GLN A 120 3.09 10.55 13.77
CA GLN A 120 4.41 10.48 14.44
C GLN A 120 4.32 10.09 15.93
N GLU A 121 3.21 10.43 16.60
CA GLU A 121 3.03 10.22 18.04
C GLU A 121 2.57 8.80 18.36
N ASN A 122 1.73 8.20 17.51
CA ASN A 122 1.04 6.95 17.81
C ASN A 122 1.62 5.72 17.10
N TYR A 123 2.50 5.88 16.11
CA TYR A 123 2.87 4.74 15.26
C TYR A 123 3.64 3.64 16.02
N TYR A 124 4.50 4.01 17.00
CA TYR A 124 5.19 3.04 17.84
C TYR A 124 4.22 2.25 18.71
N GLU A 125 3.20 2.91 19.25
CA GLU A 125 2.17 2.27 20.05
C GLU A 125 1.30 1.35 19.20
N ILE A 126 0.89 1.78 18.01
CA ILE A 126 0.08 0.97 17.08
C ILE A 126 0.84 -0.28 16.63
N ILE A 127 2.14 -0.18 16.37
CA ILE A 127 2.97 -1.34 15.98
C ILE A 127 3.20 -2.27 17.17
N LYS A 128 3.40 -1.75 18.38
CA LYS A 128 3.48 -2.57 19.61
C LYS A 128 2.14 -3.23 19.94
N GLN A 129 1.03 -2.51 19.76
CA GLN A 129 -0.32 -3.01 19.97
C GLN A 129 -0.72 -4.06 18.94
N LYS A 130 -0.08 -4.16 17.76
CA LYS A 130 -0.25 -5.32 16.87
C LYS A 130 0.26 -6.65 17.48
N LYS A 131 1.04 -6.63 18.58
CA LYS A 131 1.26 -7.82 19.42
C LYS A 131 0.14 -8.08 20.46
N PHE A 132 -0.69 -7.08 20.78
CA PHE A 132 -1.80 -7.17 21.75
C PHE A 132 -3.21 -7.26 21.12
N LEU A 133 -3.41 -6.81 19.88
CA LEU A 133 -4.66 -6.92 19.11
C LEU A 133 -4.79 -8.26 18.36
N LYS A 134 -4.16 -9.31 18.91
CA LYS A 134 -4.70 -10.68 18.79
C LYS A 134 -5.96 -10.87 19.65
N ILE A 135 -6.44 -9.82 20.33
CA ILE A 135 -7.56 -9.92 21.26
C ILE A 135 -8.60 -8.87 20.88
N LYS A 136 -9.69 -9.37 20.28
CA LYS A 136 -11.08 -8.88 20.31
C LYS A 136 -11.75 -8.20 19.11
N ASN A 137 -11.09 -7.69 18.06
CA ASN A 137 -11.85 -7.08 16.93
C ASN A 137 -11.27 -7.29 15.51
N PHE A 138 -10.22 -8.10 15.36
CA PHE A 138 -9.76 -8.56 14.03
C PHE A 138 -10.37 -9.93 13.62
N GLU A 139 -11.19 -10.52 14.49
CA GLU A 139 -11.86 -11.82 14.33
C GLU A 139 -13.37 -11.67 14.01
N ARG A 140 -13.73 -10.71 13.16
CA ARG A 140 -14.98 -10.78 12.41
C ARG A 140 -14.67 -10.79 10.93
N ASP A 141 -14.06 -11.90 10.50
CA ASP A 141 -14.06 -12.37 9.12
C ASP A 141 -13.76 -13.88 9.06
N GLU A 142 -14.09 -14.64 10.12
CA GLU A 142 -13.98 -16.11 10.14
C GLU A 142 -15.26 -16.83 9.68
N SER A 143 -16.14 -16.13 8.95
CA SER A 143 -17.29 -16.73 8.30
C SER A 143 -17.31 -16.50 6.79
N PHE A 144 -16.22 -16.79 6.09
CA PHE A 144 -16.27 -16.96 4.64
C PHE A 144 -15.33 -18.09 4.21
N LEU A 145 -15.82 -19.32 4.32
CA LEU A 145 -15.40 -20.43 3.44
C LEU A 145 -15.94 -20.19 2.01
N GLU A 146 -15.70 -19.00 1.45
CA GLU A 146 -15.57 -18.91 0.00
C GLU A 146 -14.28 -19.65 -0.36
N ASP A 147 -14.33 -20.50 -1.39
CA ASP A 147 -13.14 -21.21 -1.88
C ASP A 147 -12.02 -20.18 -2.08
N PHE A 148 -10.86 -20.41 -1.44
CA PHE A 148 -9.70 -19.53 -1.59
C PHE A 148 -9.40 -19.21 -3.06
N LYS A 149 -9.69 -20.16 -3.96
CA LYS A 149 -9.58 -19.99 -5.41
C LYS A 149 -10.54 -18.96 -5.99
N GLU A 150 -11.79 -18.91 -5.51
CA GLU A 150 -12.77 -17.94 -5.97
C GLU A 150 -12.37 -16.53 -5.54
N ARG A 151 -11.93 -16.37 -4.29
CA ARG A 151 -11.39 -15.11 -3.80
C ARG A 151 -10.15 -14.68 -4.58
N GLU A 152 -9.23 -15.61 -4.87
CA GLU A 152 -8.06 -15.35 -5.69
C GLU A 152 -8.44 -14.87 -7.10
N ARG A 153 -9.44 -15.50 -7.72
CA ARG A 153 -9.96 -15.12 -9.03
C ARG A 153 -10.56 -13.71 -9.01
N LYS A 154 -11.43 -13.41 -8.03
CA LYS A 154 -12.03 -12.06 -7.86
C LYS A 154 -10.93 -11.00 -7.70
N VAL A 155 -9.93 -11.25 -6.86
CA VAL A 155 -8.82 -10.30 -6.65
C VAL A 155 -8.01 -10.08 -7.93
N LYS A 156 -7.75 -11.14 -8.71
CA LYS A 156 -7.06 -11.01 -10.00
C LYS A 156 -7.85 -10.17 -11.00
N GLU A 157 -9.16 -10.39 -11.09
CA GLU A 157 -10.04 -9.62 -11.97
C GLU A 157 -10.07 -8.13 -11.60
N ILE A 158 -10.19 -7.81 -10.31
CA ILE A 158 -10.15 -6.43 -9.81
C ILE A 158 -8.82 -5.77 -10.17
N ILE A 159 -7.71 -6.50 -9.97
CA ILE A 159 -6.37 -5.99 -10.27
C ILE A 159 -6.18 -5.75 -11.77
N ASP A 160 -6.64 -6.67 -12.61
CA ASP A 160 -6.60 -6.49 -14.06
C ASP A 160 -7.35 -5.24 -14.49
N ARG A 161 -8.57 -5.04 -13.97
CA ARG A 161 -9.37 -3.84 -14.27
C ARG A 161 -8.71 -2.57 -13.76
N LEU A 162 -8.09 -2.61 -12.59
CA LEU A 162 -7.42 -1.46 -11.98
C LEU A 162 -6.15 -1.06 -12.72
N ILE A 163 -5.37 -2.02 -13.24
CA ILE A 163 -4.15 -1.74 -14.03
C ILE A 163 -4.49 -1.16 -15.41
N ASN A 164 -5.65 -1.55 -15.98
CA ASN A 164 -6.14 -1.03 -17.26
C ASN A 164 -6.97 0.26 -17.13
N ASP A 165 -6.99 0.88 -15.95
CA ASP A 165 -7.80 2.07 -15.63
C ASP A 165 -9.33 1.89 -15.84
N ASP A 166 -9.83 0.65 -15.93
CA ASP A 166 -11.26 0.35 -16.03
C ASP A 166 -12.00 0.68 -14.72
N ILE A 167 -11.29 0.64 -13.59
CA ILE A 167 -11.79 1.04 -12.27
C ILE A 167 -10.74 1.83 -11.51
N SER A 168 -11.21 2.77 -10.71
CA SER A 168 -10.36 3.52 -9.79
C SER A 168 -10.02 2.71 -8.53
N LEU A 169 -8.97 3.11 -7.80
CA LEU A 169 -8.56 2.48 -6.54
C LEU A 169 -9.65 2.53 -5.48
N SER A 170 -10.42 3.63 -5.41
CA SER A 170 -11.56 3.74 -4.49
C SER A 170 -12.66 2.74 -4.84
N ASN A 171 -12.99 2.57 -6.12
CA ASN A 171 -13.96 1.56 -6.57
C ASN A 171 -13.46 0.14 -6.28
N ALA A 172 -12.18 -0.14 -6.57
CA ALA A 172 -11.57 -1.44 -6.28
C ALA A 172 -11.60 -1.77 -4.78
N SER A 173 -11.42 -0.78 -3.92
CA SER A 173 -11.50 -0.94 -2.46
C SER A 173 -12.92 -1.33 -2.01
N ILE A 174 -13.96 -0.75 -2.63
CA ILE A 174 -15.37 -1.09 -2.35
C ILE A 174 -15.72 -2.50 -2.81
N ILE A 175 -15.26 -2.92 -4.00
CA ILE A 175 -15.54 -4.25 -4.56
C ILE A 175 -14.85 -5.36 -3.74
N LEU A 176 -13.72 -5.05 -3.11
CA LEU A 176 -12.93 -6.00 -2.33
C LEU A 176 -13.45 -6.22 -0.90
N GLU A 177 -14.26 -5.28 -0.37
CA GLU A 177 -14.92 -5.34 0.95
C GLU A 177 -16.18 -6.20 0.94
#